data_AF-A0A2G6ZPD5-F1
#
_entry.id   AF-A0A2G6ZPD5-F1
#
_cell.length_a   1.000
_cell.length_b   1.000
_cell.length_c   1.000
_cell.angle_alpha   90.00
_cell.angle_beta   90.00
_cell.angle_gamma   90.00
#
_symmetry.space_group_name_H-M   'P 1'
#
loop_
_entity.id
_entity.type
_entity.pdbx_description
1 polymer ?
#
loop_
_entity_poly.entity_id
_entity_poly.type
_entity_poly.pdbx_seq_one_letter_code
_entity_poly.pdbx_strand_id
1 'polypeptide(L)'
;MYFTITTQVQIVLIICLFYLYDAALLLKPEEGLLRKSRRGWLAQLASQGFELRQNWLLWPSIFAIHQPVYRLRWNATQITLPGDVMPATALATHARSFRAFALPLYLLGALLFMALPASLLVLHSELAQLITLALIYLCTACISVLAWHHHKSDRPTARSIAVQILLCPPFALNVVRKLSLAYVPQPDLLQTAHALMDTPQWSAFAQQVQSVMQSEMHELDDLPEYKQHLEQMQQALRALKSSTEASVPVAHAMTQPD
;
A
#
# COMPACT_ATOMS: atom_id res chain seq x y z
N MET A 1 -30.81 -15.37 -21.66
CA MET A 1 -31.04 -15.72 -20.25
C MET A 1 -30.73 -14.49 -19.40
N TYR A 2 -31.76 -13.79 -18.92
CA TYR A 2 -31.55 -12.73 -17.93
C TYR A 2 -31.40 -13.39 -16.56
N PHE A 3 -30.18 -13.44 -16.03
CA PHE A 3 -29.96 -13.82 -14.63
C PHE A 3 -30.56 -12.71 -13.75
N THR A 4 -31.79 -12.88 -13.27
CA THR A 4 -32.38 -11.98 -12.29
C THR A 4 -31.75 -12.28 -10.93
N ILE A 5 -30.66 -11.60 -10.62
CA ILE A 5 -30.02 -11.64 -9.31
C ILE A 5 -30.97 -11.00 -8.29
N THR A 6 -31.28 -11.67 -7.18
CA THR A 6 -32.15 -11.12 -6.13
C THR A 6 -31.57 -9.85 -5.53
N THR A 7 -32.41 -8.91 -5.10
CA THR A 7 -31.97 -7.61 -4.55
C THR A 7 -30.97 -7.78 -3.39
N GLN A 8 -31.17 -8.79 -2.54
CA GLN A 8 -30.25 -9.10 -1.45
C GLN A 8 -28.83 -9.43 -1.94
N VAL A 9 -28.73 -10.25 -2.99
CA VAL A 9 -27.45 -10.60 -3.61
C VAL A 9 -26.85 -9.40 -4.33
N GLN A 10 -27.67 -8.54 -4.97
CA GLN A 10 -27.19 -7.29 -5.56
C GLN A 10 -26.54 -6.38 -4.50
N ILE A 11 -27.15 -6.24 -3.32
CA ILE A 11 -26.58 -5.45 -2.22
C ILE A 11 -25.21 -5.99 -1.81
N VAL A 12 -25.09 -7.30 -1.59
CA VAL A 12 -23.82 -7.93 -1.20
C VAL A 12 -22.75 -7.72 -2.30
N LEU A 13 -23.12 -7.92 -3.57
CA LEU A 13 -22.21 -7.70 -4.69
C LEU A 13 -21.75 -6.25 -4.80
N ILE A 14 -22.65 -5.28 -4.63
CA ILE A 14 -22.32 -3.85 -4.66
C ILE A 14 -21.32 -3.50 -3.55
N ILE A 15 -21.49 -4.06 -2.34
CA ILE A 15 -20.55 -3.85 -1.23
C ILE A 15 -19.16 -4.39 -1.58
N CYS A 16 -19.09 -5.60 -2.14
CA CYS A 16 -17.82 -6.19 -2.61
C CYS A 16 -17.18 -5.33 -3.69
N LEU A 17 -17.96 -4.87 -4.68
CA LEU A 17 -17.46 -4.04 -5.77
C LEU A 17 -16.95 -2.68 -5.26
N PHE A 18 -17.70 -2.02 -4.39
CA PHE A 18 -17.29 -0.75 -3.78
C PHE A 18 -16.02 -0.90 -2.95
N TYR A 19 -15.90 -1.98 -2.19
CA TYR A 19 -14.68 -2.26 -1.43
C TYR A 19 -13.47 -2.48 -2.35
N LEU A 20 -13.61 -3.29 -3.40
CA LEU A 20 -12.54 -3.60 -4.35
C LEU A 20 -12.14 -2.40 -5.20
N TYR A 21 -13.13 -1.62 -5.64
CA TYR A 21 -12.93 -0.37 -6.38
C TYR A 21 -12.14 0.63 -5.54
N ASP A 22 -12.54 0.83 -4.30
CA ASP A 22 -11.88 1.78 -3.39
C ASP A 22 -10.50 1.30 -2.92
N ALA A 23 -10.24 -0.01 -2.96
CA ALA A 23 -8.92 -0.58 -2.66
C ALA A 23 -7.93 -0.44 -3.82
N ALA A 24 -8.41 -0.21 -5.05
CA ALA A 24 -7.56 -0.13 -6.24
C ALA A 24 -6.77 1.18 -6.23
N LEU A 25 -5.45 1.09 -6.45
CA LEU A 25 -4.57 2.25 -6.47
C LEU A 25 -3.91 2.42 -7.83
N LEU A 26 -3.94 3.66 -8.32
CA LEU A 26 -3.28 4.05 -9.56
C LEU A 26 -1.96 4.76 -9.24
N LEU A 27 -0.86 4.25 -9.80
CA LEU A 27 0.50 4.74 -9.56
C LEU A 27 1.17 5.16 -10.86
N LYS A 28 2.00 6.19 -10.78
CA LYS A 28 2.88 6.58 -11.91
C LYS A 28 4.09 5.65 -11.99
N PRO A 29 4.78 5.56 -13.14
CA PRO A 29 6.00 4.75 -13.28
C PRO A 29 7.08 5.07 -12.23
N GLU A 30 7.28 6.36 -11.96
CA GLU A 30 8.25 6.87 -10.96
C GLU A 30 7.79 6.71 -9.49
N GLU A 31 6.64 6.07 -9.27
CA GLU A 31 6.10 5.83 -7.94
C GLU A 31 6.25 4.37 -7.56
N GLY A 32 6.38 4.14 -6.26
CA GLY A 32 6.29 2.81 -5.67
C GLY A 32 5.57 2.87 -4.34
N LEU A 33 5.21 1.69 -3.87
CA LEU A 33 4.55 1.49 -2.60
C LEU A 33 5.52 0.96 -1.58
N LEU A 34 5.47 1.54 -0.39
CA LEU A 34 6.09 0.98 0.79
C LEU A 34 5.00 0.67 1.80
N ARG A 35 4.88 -0.60 2.20
CA ARG A 35 3.85 -1.06 3.13
C ARG A 35 4.45 -1.78 4.32
N LYS A 36 3.80 -1.65 5.46
CA LYS A 36 4.16 -2.38 6.67
C LYS A 36 3.45 -3.74 6.69
N SER A 37 4.22 -4.82 6.64
CA SER A 37 3.75 -6.19 6.83
C SER A 37 3.86 -6.63 8.30
N ARG A 38 3.35 -7.82 8.63
CA ARG A 38 3.53 -8.44 9.96
C ARG A 38 5.00 -8.75 10.26
N ARG A 39 5.76 -9.13 9.22
CA ARG A 39 7.15 -9.62 9.33
C ARG A 39 8.22 -8.58 8.98
N GLY A 40 7.84 -7.34 8.67
CA GLY A 40 8.78 -6.34 8.20
C GLY A 40 8.13 -5.35 7.24
N TRP A 41 8.95 -4.66 6.46
CA TRP A 41 8.50 -3.71 5.45
C TRP A 41 8.62 -4.33 4.06
N LEU A 42 7.66 -4.04 3.20
CA LEU A 42 7.67 -4.53 1.82
C LEU A 42 7.56 -3.33 0.89
N ALA A 43 8.49 -3.23 -0.05
CA ALA A 43 8.42 -2.27 -1.14
C ALA A 43 7.94 -2.97 -2.42
N GLN A 44 7.27 -2.20 -3.28
CA GLN A 44 6.79 -2.66 -4.59
C GLN A 44 6.85 -1.50 -5.58
N LEU A 45 7.47 -1.71 -6.74
CA LEU A 45 7.46 -0.75 -7.84
C LEU A 45 6.10 -0.74 -8.56
N ALA A 46 5.75 0.38 -9.16
CA ALA A 46 4.58 0.49 -10.03
C ALA A 46 4.57 -0.57 -11.15
N SER A 47 5.73 -0.88 -11.74
CA SER A 47 5.90 -1.84 -12.84
C SER A 47 5.52 -3.29 -12.52
N GLN A 48 5.24 -3.64 -11.25
CA GLN A 48 4.65 -4.95 -10.91
C GLN A 48 3.12 -4.99 -10.97
N GLY A 49 2.48 -3.86 -11.25
CA GLY A 49 1.04 -3.74 -11.40
C GLY A 49 0.55 -4.17 -12.77
N PHE A 50 -0.71 -3.84 -13.03
CA PHE A 50 -1.29 -3.90 -14.37
C PHE A 50 -1.27 -2.51 -15.01
N GLU A 51 -0.70 -2.37 -16.20
CA GLU A 51 -0.68 -1.08 -16.89
C GLU A 51 -2.09 -0.71 -17.43
N LEU A 52 -2.59 0.45 -17.03
CA LEU A 52 -3.84 1.03 -17.48
C LEU A 52 -3.65 2.52 -17.80
N ARG A 53 -3.68 2.87 -19.10
CA ARG A 53 -3.53 4.25 -19.60
C ARG A 53 -2.26 4.94 -19.04
N GLN A 54 -1.09 4.31 -19.22
CA GLN A 54 0.23 4.82 -18.79
C GLN A 54 0.41 4.93 -17.25
N ASN A 55 -0.56 4.47 -16.48
CA ASN A 55 -0.45 4.34 -15.03
C ASN A 55 -0.58 2.88 -14.64
N TRP A 56 -0.01 2.52 -13.50
CA TRP A 56 0.00 1.15 -13.00
C TRP A 56 -1.06 0.97 -11.93
N LEU A 57 -1.99 0.06 -12.19
CA LEU A 57 -3.04 -0.34 -11.27
C LEU A 57 -2.53 -1.45 -10.37
N LEU A 58 -2.58 -1.20 -9.05
CA LEU A 58 -2.10 -2.11 -8.02
C LEU A 58 -3.19 -2.34 -6.98
N TRP A 59 -3.44 -3.62 -6.65
CA TRP A 59 -4.26 -3.99 -5.50
C TRP A 59 -3.36 -4.34 -4.31
N PRO A 60 -3.36 -3.53 -3.24
CA PRO A 60 -2.73 -3.91 -1.99
C PRO A 60 -3.48 -5.09 -1.36
N SER A 61 -2.90 -5.68 -0.30
CA SER A 61 -3.45 -6.88 0.33
C SER A 61 -4.90 -6.68 0.79
N ILE A 62 -5.84 -7.41 0.19
CA ILE A 62 -7.28 -7.27 0.42
C ILE A 62 -7.68 -7.57 1.87
N PHE A 63 -6.95 -8.43 2.59
CA PHE A 63 -7.29 -8.80 3.96
C PHE A 63 -6.52 -8.01 5.03
N ALA A 64 -5.46 -7.30 4.63
CA ALA A 64 -4.66 -6.48 5.53
C ALA A 64 -5.17 -5.03 5.56
N ILE A 65 -6.41 -4.88 6.05
CA ILE A 65 -7.18 -3.63 6.02
C ILE A 65 -6.56 -2.56 6.93
N HIS A 66 -5.97 -2.97 8.05
CA HIS A 66 -5.32 -2.09 9.03
C HIS A 66 -3.88 -1.69 8.66
N GLN A 67 -3.31 -2.23 7.58
CA GLN A 67 -1.92 -1.98 7.23
C GLN A 67 -1.80 -0.70 6.39
N PRO A 68 -0.99 0.28 6.82
CA PRO A 68 -0.76 1.49 6.06
C PRO A 68 0.09 1.19 4.82
N VAL A 69 -0.19 1.96 3.77
CA VAL A 69 0.49 1.92 2.48
C VAL A 69 0.91 3.35 2.14
N TYR A 70 2.21 3.53 1.89
CA TYR A 70 2.79 4.82 1.55
C TYR A 70 3.17 4.84 0.08
N ARG A 71 2.83 5.94 -0.59
CA ARG A 71 3.27 6.22 -1.94
C ARG A 71 4.55 7.05 -1.85
N LEU A 72 5.65 6.49 -2.34
CA LEU A 72 6.95 7.15 -2.41
C LEU A 72 7.38 7.22 -3.87
N ARG A 73 8.26 8.16 -4.17
CA ARG A 73 8.85 8.31 -5.50
C ARG A 73 10.25 7.74 -5.50
N TRP A 74 10.68 7.28 -6.66
CA TRP A 74 12.07 6.93 -6.92
C TRP A 74 12.50 7.58 -8.24
N ASN A 75 13.81 7.63 -8.48
CA ASN A 75 14.36 8.12 -9.73
C ASN A 75 15.54 7.25 -10.15
N ALA A 76 15.45 6.63 -11.32
CA ALA A 76 16.48 5.75 -11.86
C ALA A 76 17.83 6.48 -12.12
N THR A 77 17.83 7.80 -12.34
CA THR A 77 19.07 8.57 -12.56
C THR A 77 19.70 9.09 -11.28
N GLN A 78 18.97 9.10 -10.16
CA GLN A 78 19.38 9.74 -8.91
C GLN A 78 19.15 8.80 -7.74
N ILE A 79 20.07 7.84 -7.58
CA ILE A 79 20.07 6.90 -6.46
C ILE A 79 21.20 7.29 -5.50
N THR A 80 20.84 7.80 -4.32
CA THR A 80 21.78 8.11 -3.23
C THR A 80 21.45 7.26 -2.00
N LEU A 81 22.35 6.38 -1.59
CA LEU A 81 22.23 5.56 -0.37
C LEU A 81 23.56 5.70 0.40
N PRO A 82 23.58 6.08 1.70
CA PRO A 82 22.92 5.37 2.80
C PRO A 82 21.87 6.21 3.55
N GLY A 83 21.00 5.53 4.30
CA GLY A 83 19.68 6.04 4.72
C GLY A 83 19.68 7.01 5.89
N ASP A 84 19.12 8.21 5.69
CA ASP A 84 18.70 9.04 6.81
C ASP A 84 17.63 8.29 7.61
N VAL A 85 17.96 8.01 8.86
CA VAL A 85 17.08 7.31 9.80
C VAL A 85 15.88 8.19 10.18
N MET A 86 15.97 9.52 10.06
CA MET A 86 14.91 10.43 10.49
C MET A 86 13.62 10.29 9.65
N PRO A 87 13.64 10.35 8.30
CA PRO A 87 12.43 10.11 7.49
C PRO A 87 11.87 8.69 7.67
N ALA A 88 12.75 7.68 7.73
CA ALA A 88 12.37 6.29 7.92
C ALA A 88 11.67 6.06 9.29
N THR A 89 12.23 6.61 10.36
CA THR A 89 11.66 6.51 11.71
C THR A 89 10.36 7.31 11.85
N ALA A 90 10.24 8.46 11.20
CA ALA A 90 8.99 9.23 11.13
C ALA A 90 7.89 8.39 10.46
N LEU A 91 8.19 7.76 9.32
CA LEU A 91 7.27 6.88 8.61
C LEU A 91 6.86 5.67 9.47
N ALA A 92 7.82 5.04 10.14
CA ALA A 92 7.54 3.90 11.01
C ALA A 92 6.73 4.28 12.26
N THR A 93 6.87 5.52 12.74
CA THR A 93 6.10 6.08 13.86
C THR A 93 4.70 6.47 13.43
N HIS A 94 4.53 6.98 12.21
CA HIS A 94 3.22 7.20 11.59
C HIS A 94 2.50 5.85 11.39
N ALA A 95 3.20 4.83 10.88
CA ALA A 95 2.62 3.50 10.68
C ALA A 95 2.11 2.85 11.97
N ARG A 96 2.79 3.10 13.10
CA ARG A 96 2.37 2.62 14.42
C ARG A 96 1.11 3.29 14.94
N SER A 97 0.81 4.53 14.53
CA SER A 97 -0.37 5.25 15.01
C SER A 97 -1.70 4.64 14.52
N PHE A 98 -1.69 3.91 13.40
CA PHE A 98 -2.87 3.22 12.89
C PHE A 98 -3.27 1.94 13.65
N ARG A 99 -2.50 1.52 14.67
CA ARG A 99 -2.85 0.33 15.47
C ARG A 99 -4.25 0.44 16.10
N ALA A 100 -4.67 1.63 16.49
CA ALA A 100 -6.00 1.89 17.06
C ALA A 100 -7.15 1.56 16.09
N PHE A 101 -6.90 1.58 14.78
CA PHE A 101 -7.93 1.28 13.77
C PHE A 101 -8.11 -0.22 13.55
N ALA A 102 -7.19 -1.08 14.00
CA ALA A 102 -7.21 -2.50 13.64
C ALA A 102 -8.50 -3.21 14.09
N LEU A 103 -8.86 -3.07 15.38
CA LEU A 103 -10.05 -3.71 15.94
C LEU A 103 -11.36 -3.23 15.28
N PRO A 104 -11.65 -1.91 15.20
CA PRO A 104 -12.89 -1.46 14.58
C PRO A 104 -12.97 -1.81 13.09
N LEU A 105 -11.84 -1.81 12.35
CA LEU A 105 -11.85 -2.21 10.94
C LEU A 105 -12.17 -3.69 10.73
N TYR A 106 -11.62 -4.58 11.56
CA TYR A 106 -11.94 -6.01 11.49
C TYR A 106 -13.37 -6.29 11.91
N LEU A 107 -13.89 -5.57 12.92
CA LEU A 107 -15.28 -5.65 13.32
C LEU A 107 -16.21 -5.20 12.18
N LEU A 108 -15.93 -4.04 11.56
CA LEU A 108 -16.69 -3.56 10.41
C LEU A 108 -16.63 -4.55 9.24
N GLY A 109 -15.46 -5.12 8.96
CA GLY A 109 -15.29 -6.15 7.93
C GLY A 109 -16.15 -7.38 8.19
N ALA A 110 -16.18 -7.87 9.43
CA ALA A 110 -17.05 -8.97 9.83
C ALA A 110 -18.54 -8.61 9.70
N LEU A 111 -18.92 -7.39 10.06
CA LEU A 111 -20.30 -6.93 9.92
C LEU A 111 -20.74 -6.85 8.44
N LEU A 112 -19.89 -6.29 7.57
CA LEU A 112 -20.20 -6.11 6.15
C LEU A 112 -20.20 -7.43 5.36
N PHE A 113 -19.25 -8.33 5.62
CA PHE A 113 -19.05 -9.53 4.80
C PHE A 113 -19.56 -10.83 5.43
N MET A 114 -19.91 -10.84 6.72
CA MET A 114 -20.46 -12.02 7.39
C MET A 114 -21.86 -11.75 7.95
N ALA A 115 -22.01 -10.74 8.83
CA ALA A 115 -23.28 -10.50 9.51
C ALA A 115 -24.38 -10.00 8.56
N LEU A 116 -24.04 -9.09 7.65
CA LEU A 116 -25.00 -8.54 6.70
C LEU A 116 -25.48 -9.60 5.69
N PRO A 117 -24.61 -10.38 5.02
CA PRO A 117 -25.06 -11.49 4.18
C PRO A 117 -25.87 -12.53 4.95
N ALA A 118 -25.49 -12.86 6.20
CA ALA A 118 -26.25 -13.80 7.03
C ALA A 118 -27.66 -13.28 7.37
N SER A 119 -27.80 -11.99 7.71
CA SER A 119 -29.11 -11.39 8.01
C SER A 119 -30.00 -11.27 6.77
N LEU A 120 -29.41 -11.01 5.60
CA LEU A 120 -30.14 -10.89 4.33
C LEU A 120 -30.52 -12.24 3.71
N LEU A 121 -29.58 -13.19 3.65
CA LEU A 121 -29.71 -14.41 2.84
C LEU A 121 -30.08 -15.66 3.65
N VAL A 122 -29.86 -15.66 4.96
CA VAL A 122 -30.12 -16.84 5.81
C VAL A 122 -31.29 -16.57 6.73
N LEU A 123 -31.16 -15.57 7.61
CA LEU A 123 -32.15 -15.29 8.65
C LEU A 123 -33.43 -14.65 8.11
N HIS A 124 -33.32 -13.84 7.04
CA HIS A 124 -34.42 -13.07 6.45
C HIS A 124 -35.22 -12.21 7.46
N SER A 125 -34.62 -11.91 8.62
CA SER A 125 -35.28 -11.20 9.72
C SER A 125 -35.04 -9.70 9.60
N GLU A 126 -36.12 -8.91 9.54
CA GLU A 126 -36.06 -7.44 9.49
C GLU A 126 -35.34 -6.87 10.71
N LEU A 127 -35.61 -7.41 11.90
CA LEU A 127 -34.94 -6.98 13.13
C LEU A 127 -33.44 -7.28 13.11
N ALA A 128 -33.03 -8.46 12.59
CA ALA A 128 -31.61 -8.78 12.44
C ALA A 128 -30.91 -7.85 11.43
N GLN A 129 -31.61 -7.48 10.35
CA GLN A 129 -31.10 -6.53 9.35
C GLN A 129 -30.94 -5.13 9.95
N LEU A 130 -31.93 -4.64 10.71
CA LEU A 130 -31.86 -3.35 11.39
C LEU A 130 -30.74 -3.29 12.42
N ILE A 131 -30.59 -4.33 13.25
CA ILE A 131 -29.49 -4.42 14.22
C ILE A 131 -28.14 -4.41 13.50
N THR A 132 -27.99 -5.20 12.44
CA THR A 132 -26.74 -5.27 11.66
C THR A 132 -26.42 -3.90 11.05
N LEU A 133 -27.41 -3.22 10.48
CA LEU A 133 -27.25 -1.89 9.90
C LEU A 133 -26.85 -0.86 10.96
N ALA A 134 -27.50 -0.87 12.13
CA ALA A 134 -27.17 0.00 13.24
C ALA A 134 -25.72 -0.20 13.73
N LEU A 135 -25.29 -1.46 13.85
CA LEU A 135 -23.91 -1.80 14.23
C LEU A 135 -22.89 -1.36 13.16
N ILE A 136 -23.20 -1.51 11.87
CA ILE A 136 -22.35 -1.03 10.78
C ILE A 136 -22.15 0.47 10.89
N TYR A 137 -23.23 1.24 11.05
CA TYR A 137 -23.14 2.70 11.15
C TYR A 137 -22.46 3.16 12.44
N LEU A 138 -22.71 2.49 13.57
CA LEU A 138 -22.01 2.78 14.83
C LEU A 138 -20.50 2.57 14.68
N CYS A 139 -20.09 1.43 14.10
CA CYS A 139 -18.68 1.12 13.88
C CYS A 139 -18.04 2.11 12.89
N THR A 140 -18.74 2.44 11.82
CA THR A 140 -18.30 3.42 10.82
C THR A 140 -18.16 4.81 11.43
N ALA A 141 -19.09 5.24 12.29
CA ALA A 141 -19.01 6.50 13.03
C ALA A 141 -17.78 6.53 13.97
N CYS A 142 -17.52 5.45 14.70
CA CYS A 142 -16.30 5.34 15.52
C CYS A 142 -15.03 5.49 14.67
N ILE A 143 -14.96 4.80 13.51
CA ILE A 143 -13.82 4.90 12.59
C ILE A 143 -13.68 6.32 12.02
N SER A 144 -14.80 6.97 11.68
CA SER A 144 -14.84 8.35 11.21
C SER A 144 -14.31 9.34 12.24
N VAL A 145 -14.71 9.18 13.51
CA VAL A 145 -14.18 9.98 14.63
C VAL A 145 -12.67 9.75 14.81
N LEU A 146 -12.21 8.50 14.77
CA LEU A 146 -10.78 8.19 14.83
C LEU A 146 -10.00 8.84 13.68
N ALA A 147 -10.53 8.79 12.46
CA ALA A 147 -9.93 9.43 11.29
C ALA A 147 -9.89 10.95 11.44
N TRP A 148 -10.96 11.56 11.94
CA TRP A 148 -11.07 12.99 12.17
C TRP A 148 -10.04 13.51 13.18
N HIS A 149 -9.80 12.74 14.25
CA HIS A 149 -8.83 13.05 15.30
C HIS A 149 -7.40 12.57 14.98
N HIS A 150 -7.15 12.01 13.80
CA HIS A 150 -5.83 11.52 13.43
C HIS A 150 -4.86 12.68 13.13
N HIS A 151 -4.29 13.27 14.18
CA HIS A 151 -3.44 14.47 14.12
C HIS A 151 -2.16 14.35 13.30
N LYS A 152 -1.75 13.14 12.90
CA LYS A 152 -0.54 12.92 12.10
C LYS A 152 -0.78 12.98 10.59
N SER A 153 -2.03 13.19 10.16
CA SER A 153 -2.40 13.41 8.76
C SER A 153 -2.80 14.87 8.54
N ASP A 154 -2.83 15.28 7.29
CA ASP A 154 -3.34 16.59 6.89
C ASP A 154 -4.82 16.74 7.29
N ARG A 155 -5.16 17.79 8.04
CA ARG A 155 -6.48 17.96 8.66
C ARG A 155 -7.64 18.02 7.67
N PRO A 156 -7.61 18.85 6.59
CA PRO A 156 -8.70 18.88 5.62
C PRO A 156 -8.86 17.53 4.91
N THR A 157 -7.75 16.85 4.58
CA THR A 157 -7.79 15.52 3.97
C THR A 157 -8.41 14.49 4.93
N ALA A 158 -8.00 14.47 6.19
CA ALA A 158 -8.54 13.56 7.20
C ALA A 158 -10.05 13.78 7.44
N ARG A 159 -10.51 15.04 7.46
CA ARG A 159 -11.94 15.38 7.57
C ARG A 159 -12.74 14.95 6.35
N SER A 160 -12.22 15.19 5.15
CA SER A 160 -12.86 14.76 3.90
C SER A 160 -13.01 13.24 3.87
N ILE A 161 -11.95 12.51 4.24
CA ILE A 161 -11.98 11.04 4.35
C ILE A 161 -13.01 10.61 5.41
N ALA A 162 -13.03 11.23 6.59
CA ALA A 162 -13.97 10.91 7.66
C ALA A 162 -15.44 11.06 7.23
N VAL A 163 -15.76 12.11 6.47
CA VAL A 163 -17.11 12.31 5.90
C VAL A 163 -17.39 11.28 4.81
N GLN A 164 -16.45 11.04 3.90
CA GLN A 164 -16.62 10.07 2.82
C GLN A 164 -16.94 8.67 3.36
N ILE A 165 -16.21 8.21 4.38
CA ILE A 165 -16.41 6.88 4.93
C ILE A 165 -17.69 6.76 5.76
N LEU A 166 -18.15 7.86 6.38
CA LEU A 166 -19.43 7.89 7.09
C LEU A 166 -20.62 7.71 6.14
N LEU A 167 -20.51 8.29 4.93
CA LEU A 167 -21.52 8.17 3.88
C LEU A 167 -21.45 6.81 3.16
N CYS A 168 -20.29 6.18 3.09
CA CYS A 168 -20.07 4.90 2.42
C CYS A 168 -19.33 3.92 3.35
N PRO A 169 -20.04 3.12 4.16
CA PRO A 169 -19.43 2.16 5.08
C PRO A 169 -18.41 1.20 4.43
N PRO A 170 -18.62 0.69 3.19
CA PRO A 170 -17.60 -0.11 2.50
C PRO A 170 -16.24 0.58 2.34
N PHE A 171 -16.23 1.91 2.17
CA PHE A 171 -14.98 2.69 2.02
C PHE A 171 -14.25 2.89 3.36
N ALA A 172 -14.96 2.77 4.49
CA ALA A 172 -14.35 2.87 5.81
C ALA A 172 -13.29 1.80 6.06
N LEU A 173 -13.41 0.63 5.41
CA LEU A 173 -12.39 -0.41 5.45
C LEU A 173 -11.04 0.13 4.94
N ASN A 174 -10.99 0.93 3.88
CA ASN A 174 -9.74 1.45 3.34
C ASN A 174 -9.26 2.76 4.00
N VAL A 175 -9.86 3.19 5.12
CA VAL A 175 -9.53 4.48 5.76
C VAL A 175 -8.03 4.63 6.09
N VAL A 176 -7.39 3.56 6.58
CA VAL A 176 -5.97 3.59 6.93
C VAL A 176 -5.12 3.82 5.68
N ARG A 177 -5.47 3.18 4.56
CA ARG A 177 -4.79 3.37 3.28
C ARG A 177 -4.98 4.78 2.75
N LYS A 178 -6.20 5.31 2.80
CA LYS A 178 -6.48 6.69 2.37
C LYS A 178 -5.67 7.70 3.19
N LEU A 179 -5.66 7.55 4.51
CA LEU A 179 -4.90 8.43 5.41
C LEU A 179 -3.38 8.29 5.21
N SER A 180 -2.88 7.08 4.98
CA SER A 180 -1.44 6.84 4.76
C SER A 180 -0.97 7.26 3.37
N LEU A 181 -1.83 7.17 2.35
CA LEU A 181 -1.53 7.68 1.00
C LEU A 181 -1.59 9.21 0.92
N ALA A 182 -2.41 9.83 1.76
CA ALA A 182 -2.46 11.28 1.94
C ALA A 182 -1.28 11.81 2.78
N TYR A 183 -0.59 10.93 3.51
CA TYR A 183 0.64 11.31 4.18
C TYR A 183 1.70 11.57 3.10
N VAL A 184 2.23 12.79 3.05
CA VAL A 184 3.31 13.19 2.12
C VAL A 184 4.63 13.27 2.88
N PRO A 185 5.29 12.14 3.16
CA PRO A 185 6.69 12.16 3.51
C PRO A 185 7.46 12.40 2.19
N GLN A 186 8.47 13.27 2.21
CA GLN A 186 9.34 13.54 1.06
C GLN A 186 10.56 12.60 0.87
N PRO A 187 10.71 11.41 1.51
CA PRO A 187 11.90 10.61 1.26
C PRO A 187 11.78 9.80 -0.02
N ASP A 188 12.94 9.50 -0.59
CA ASP A 188 13.10 8.58 -1.71
C ASP A 188 12.70 7.14 -1.29
N LEU A 189 12.02 6.42 -2.20
CA LEU A 189 11.55 5.05 -1.96
C LEU A 189 12.71 4.10 -1.67
N LEU A 190 13.79 4.15 -2.46
CA LEU A 190 14.93 3.23 -2.31
C LEU A 190 15.66 3.51 -1.00
N GLN A 191 15.86 4.78 -0.66
CA GLN A 191 16.48 5.16 0.60
C GLN A 191 15.66 4.71 1.81
N THR A 192 14.34 4.90 1.75
CA THR A 192 13.43 4.50 2.83
C THR A 192 13.30 2.98 2.94
N ALA A 193 13.28 2.28 1.80
CA ALA A 193 13.26 0.82 1.72
C ALA A 193 14.52 0.22 2.33
N HIS A 194 15.71 0.73 1.96
CA HIS A 194 16.98 0.28 2.52
C HIS A 194 17.05 0.48 4.05
N ALA A 195 16.45 1.56 4.57
CA ALA A 195 16.46 1.85 6.01
C ALA A 195 15.46 1.02 6.84
N LEU A 196 14.37 0.52 6.22
CA LEU A 196 13.25 -0.11 6.93
C LEU A 196 13.10 -1.61 6.65
N MET A 197 13.54 -2.10 5.51
CA MET A 197 13.39 -3.49 5.10
C MET A 197 14.50 -4.36 5.69
N ASP A 198 14.18 -5.62 5.98
CA ASP A 198 15.18 -6.60 6.38
C ASP A 198 16.10 -6.90 5.18
N THR A 199 17.37 -7.22 5.42
CA THR A 199 18.37 -7.58 4.40
C THR A 199 17.85 -8.48 3.26
N PRO A 200 17.18 -9.63 3.51
CA PRO A 200 16.72 -10.49 2.43
C PRO A 200 15.58 -9.89 1.61
N GLN A 201 14.74 -9.04 2.23
CA GLN A 201 13.67 -8.35 1.52
C GLN A 201 14.24 -7.20 0.68
N TRP A 202 15.23 -6.49 1.22
CA TRP A 202 15.97 -5.45 0.52
C TRP A 202 16.70 -6.01 -0.70
N SER A 203 17.44 -7.11 -0.56
CA SER A 203 18.19 -7.68 -1.68
C SER A 203 17.28 -8.12 -2.84
N ALA A 204 16.15 -8.76 -2.53
CA ALA A 204 15.15 -9.13 -3.54
C ALA A 204 14.53 -7.90 -4.22
N PHE A 205 14.21 -6.86 -3.45
CA PHE A 205 13.67 -5.61 -4.00
C PHE A 205 14.71 -4.86 -4.85
N ALA A 206 15.96 -4.77 -4.40
CA ALA A 206 17.05 -4.15 -5.14
C ALA A 206 17.33 -4.87 -6.46
N GLN A 207 17.30 -6.20 -6.48
CA GLN A 207 17.41 -6.99 -7.72
C GLN A 207 16.29 -6.66 -8.71
N GLN A 208 15.07 -6.50 -8.22
CA GLN A 208 13.94 -6.11 -9.05
C GLN A 208 14.08 -4.69 -9.62
N VAL A 209 14.57 -3.73 -8.82
CA VAL A 209 14.88 -2.38 -9.31
C VAL A 209 15.97 -2.44 -10.38
N GLN A 210 17.02 -3.23 -10.17
CA GLN A 210 18.09 -3.43 -11.16
C GLN A 210 17.56 -3.98 -12.48
N SER A 211 16.64 -4.96 -12.45
CA SER A 211 16.08 -5.53 -13.68
C SER A 211 15.24 -4.53 -14.46
N VAL A 212 14.46 -3.70 -13.76
CA VAL A 212 13.66 -2.62 -14.38
C VAL A 212 14.58 -1.60 -15.04
N MET A 213 15.59 -1.10 -14.32
CA MET A 213 16.56 -0.14 -14.87
C MET A 213 17.31 -0.70 -16.08
N GLN A 214 17.68 -1.98 -16.06
CA GLN A 214 18.36 -2.63 -17.20
C GLN A 214 17.45 -2.75 -18.42
N SER A 215 16.17 -3.07 -18.23
CA SER A 215 15.19 -3.10 -19.31
C SER A 215 15.02 -1.72 -19.95
N GLU A 216 14.83 -0.69 -19.13
CA GLU A 216 14.70 0.71 -19.59
C GLU A 216 15.96 1.18 -20.33
N MET A 217 17.14 0.86 -19.81
CA MET A 217 18.40 1.21 -20.49
C MET A 217 18.55 0.51 -21.84
N HIS A 218 18.13 -0.76 -21.96
CA HIS A 218 18.19 -1.50 -23.22
C HIS A 218 17.26 -0.91 -24.29
N GLU A 219 16.08 -0.46 -23.89
CA GLU A 219 15.13 0.21 -24.79
C GLU A 219 15.65 1.56 -25.30
N LEU A 220 16.49 2.24 -24.52
CA LEU A 220 17.01 3.57 -24.81
C LEU A 220 18.40 3.56 -25.50
N ASP A 221 19.10 2.42 -25.55
CA ASP A 221 20.50 2.32 -26.02
C ASP A 221 20.69 2.78 -27.47
N ASP A 222 19.69 2.53 -28.33
CA ASP A 222 19.72 2.89 -29.75
C ASP A 222 19.44 4.38 -30.01
N LEU A 223 19.06 5.15 -28.98
CA LEU A 223 18.63 6.54 -29.12
C LEU A 223 19.75 7.51 -28.69
N PRO A 224 20.40 8.23 -29.63
CA PRO A 224 21.54 9.08 -29.31
C PRO A 224 21.20 10.28 -28.42
N GLU A 225 19.92 10.68 -28.37
CA GLU A 225 19.39 11.75 -27.52
C GLU A 225 19.45 11.39 -26.02
N TYR A 226 19.50 10.10 -25.68
CA TYR A 226 19.45 9.61 -24.29
C TYR A 226 20.83 9.23 -23.72
N LYS A 227 21.94 9.47 -24.44
CA LYS A 227 23.30 9.10 -23.98
C LYS A 227 23.63 9.61 -22.56
N GLN A 228 23.36 10.89 -22.29
CA GLN A 228 23.62 11.47 -20.97
C GLN A 228 22.72 10.86 -19.89
N HIS A 229 21.48 10.48 -20.23
CA HIS A 229 20.55 9.82 -19.33
C HIS A 229 21.02 8.40 -18.99
N LEU A 230 21.47 7.64 -19.99
CA LEU A 230 22.02 6.30 -19.83
C LEU A 230 23.27 6.30 -18.93
N GLU A 231 24.17 7.27 -19.10
CA GLU A 231 25.34 7.43 -18.22
C GLU A 231 24.95 7.64 -16.75
N GLN A 232 23.92 8.46 -16.50
CA GLN A 232 23.41 8.69 -15.15
C GLN A 232 22.75 7.44 -14.56
N MET A 233 21.93 6.73 -15.34
CA MET A 233 21.33 5.45 -14.92
C MET A 233 22.41 4.39 -14.60
N GLN A 234 23.49 4.32 -15.39
CA GLN A 234 24.60 3.42 -15.13
C GLN A 234 25.31 3.74 -13.82
N GLN A 235 25.55 5.02 -13.52
CA GLN A 235 26.15 5.44 -12.26
C GLN A 235 25.25 5.08 -11.06
N ALA A 236 23.95 5.35 -11.18
CA ALA A 236 22.96 5.00 -10.16
C ALA A 236 22.86 3.49 -9.93
N LEU A 237 22.90 2.69 -11.00
CA LEU A 237 22.88 1.23 -10.92
C LEU A 237 24.11 0.68 -10.19
N ARG A 238 25.30 1.26 -10.41
CA ARG A 238 26.52 0.89 -9.68
C ARG A 238 26.39 1.18 -8.19
N ALA A 239 25.82 2.34 -7.83
CA ALA A 239 25.57 2.68 -6.43
C ALA A 239 24.60 1.68 -5.77
N LEU A 240 23.51 1.31 -6.45
CA LEU A 240 22.55 0.32 -5.96
C LEU A 240 23.20 -1.07 -5.75
N LYS A 241 24.02 -1.53 -6.70
CA LYS A 241 24.76 -2.79 -6.59
C LYS A 241 25.70 -2.81 -5.38
N SER A 242 26.49 -1.75 -5.20
CA SER A 242 27.39 -1.64 -4.03
C SER A 242 26.64 -1.68 -2.70
N SER A 243 25.45 -1.07 -2.60
CA SER A 243 24.63 -1.11 -1.39
C SER A 243 24.06 -2.51 -1.11
N THR A 244 23.77 -3.28 -2.16
CA THR A 244 23.28 -4.66 -2.05
C THR A 244 24.38 -5.59 -1.57
N GLU A 245 25.59 -5.47 -2.11
CA GLU A 245 26.75 -6.27 -1.69
C GLU A 245 27.16 -5.97 -0.25
N ALA A 246 27.13 -4.70 0.17
CA ALA A 246 27.43 -4.30 1.54
C ALA A 246 26.41 -4.80 2.58
N SER A 247 25.18 -5.09 2.16
CA SER A 247 24.11 -5.58 3.04
C SER A 247 24.05 -7.10 3.13
N VAL A 248 24.72 -7.86 2.26
CA VAL A 248 24.89 -9.31 2.41
C VAL A 248 25.86 -9.58 3.57
N PRO A 249 25.44 -10.24 4.67
CA PRO A 249 26.38 -10.63 5.70
C PRO A 249 27.41 -11.56 5.08
N VAL A 250 28.69 -11.31 5.34
CA VAL A 250 29.83 -12.13 4.95
C VAL A 250 29.63 -13.55 5.52
N ALA A 251 28.87 -14.39 4.81
CA ALA A 251 28.67 -15.80 5.11
C ALA A 251 29.70 -16.69 4.40
N HIS A 252 30.79 -16.09 3.90
CA HIS A 252 31.93 -16.78 3.30
C HIS A 252 33.24 -16.32 3.96
N ALA A 253 33.37 -16.58 5.25
CA ALA A 253 34.66 -16.63 5.91
C ALA A 253 34.56 -17.54 7.13
N MET A 254 34.49 -18.86 6.90
CA MET A 254 34.86 -19.94 7.83
C MET A 254 34.34 -21.27 7.28
N THR A 255 35.08 -21.85 6.34
CA THR A 255 35.10 -23.31 6.08
C THR A 255 36.34 -23.59 5.23
N GLN A 256 37.50 -23.46 5.88
CA GLN A 256 38.73 -24.08 5.41
C GLN A 256 39.07 -25.12 6.49
N PRO A 257 38.97 -26.42 6.19
CA PRO A 257 39.44 -27.45 7.11
C PRO A 257 40.96 -27.58 6.99
N ASP A 258 41.62 -27.52 8.13
CA ASP A 258 42.97 -28.08 8.34
C ASP A 258 42.92 -29.63 8.29
#